data_AF-A0A3N1QC31-F1
#
_entry.id   AF-A0A3N1QC31-F1
#
_cell.length_a   1.000
_cell.length_b   1.000
_cell.length_c   1.000
_cell.angle_alpha   90.00
_cell.angle_beta   90.00
_cell.angle_gamma   90.00
#
_symmetry.space_group_name_H-M   'P 1'
#
loop_
_entity.id
_entity.type
_entity.pdbx_description
1 polymer ?
#
loop_
_entity_poly.entity_id
_entity_poly.type
_entity_poly.pdbx_seq_one_letter_code
_entity_poly.pdbx_strand_id
1 'polypeptide(L)'
;MRAARRRAYARGSSKPEEPRLSNIVIAVVAIALFIFGIFCFGLAFQVPEAWRMLTFFGGIIACTVALFIPMTFVGRSNRSW
;
A
#
# COMPACT_ATOMS: atom_id res chain seq x y z
N MET A 1 -15.67 -42.15 -10.95
CA MET A 1 -14.59 -41.54 -10.12
C MET A 1 -13.56 -40.69 -10.89
N ARG A 2 -13.18 -40.99 -12.14
CA ARG A 2 -12.16 -40.19 -12.89
C ARG A 2 -12.60 -38.75 -13.23
N ALA A 3 -13.89 -38.50 -13.43
CA ALA A 3 -14.43 -37.18 -13.73
C ALA A 3 -14.30 -36.18 -12.55
N ALA A 4 -14.41 -36.66 -11.31
CA ALA A 4 -14.28 -35.82 -10.12
C ALA A 4 -12.84 -35.29 -9.93
N ARG A 5 -11.83 -36.12 -10.23
CA ARG A 5 -10.42 -35.70 -10.17
C ARG A 5 -10.05 -34.65 -11.22
N ARG A 6 -10.64 -34.72 -12.43
CA ARG A 6 -10.39 -33.72 -13.48
C ARG A 6 -10.90 -32.32 -13.09
N ARG A 7 -12.02 -32.27 -12.36
CA ARG A 7 -12.58 -30.99 -11.86
C ARG A 7 -11.74 -30.38 -10.73
N ALA A 8 -11.12 -31.20 -9.90
CA ALA A 8 -10.20 -30.73 -8.86
C ALA A 8 -8.92 -30.14 -9.45
N TYR A 9 -8.38 -30.75 -10.52
CA TYR A 9 -7.16 -30.27 -11.18
C TYR A 9 -7.38 -28.96 -11.97
N ALA A 10 -8.53 -28.84 -12.64
CA ALA A 10 -8.88 -27.60 -13.37
C ALA A 10 -9.13 -26.40 -12.44
N ARG A 11 -9.45 -26.64 -11.16
CA ARG A 11 -9.71 -25.59 -10.17
C ARG A 11 -8.44 -25.00 -9.52
N GLY A 12 -7.29 -25.65 -9.73
CA GLY A 12 -5.99 -25.22 -9.19
C GLY A 12 -5.14 -24.38 -10.14
N SER A 13 -5.64 -24.08 -11.35
CA SER A 13 -4.90 -23.30 -12.35
C SER A 13 -5.35 -21.84 -12.37
N SER A 14 -5.26 -21.15 -11.23
CA SER A 14 -5.24 -19.69 -11.24
C SER A 14 -3.84 -19.27 -11.69
N LYS A 15 -3.74 -18.70 -12.89
CA LYS A 15 -2.49 -18.07 -13.36
C LYS A 15 -2.01 -17.11 -12.25
N PRO A 16 -0.71 -17.07 -11.92
CA PRO A 16 -0.21 -16.09 -10.96
C PRO A 16 -0.68 -14.72 -11.41
N GLU A 17 -1.37 -13.98 -10.52
CA GLU A 17 -1.80 -12.63 -10.83
C GLU A 17 -0.55 -11.83 -11.19
N GLU A 18 -0.44 -11.48 -12.46
CA GLU A 18 0.68 -10.69 -12.95
C GLU A 18 0.61 -9.35 -12.20
N PRO A 19 1.69 -8.94 -11.50
CA PRO A 19 1.67 -7.71 -10.75
C PRO A 19 1.42 -6.56 -11.73
N ARG A 20 0.20 -6.04 -11.71
CA ARG A 20 -0.17 -4.92 -12.58
C ARG A 20 0.80 -3.78 -12.29
N LEU A 21 1.39 -3.21 -13.33
CA LEU A 21 2.34 -2.10 -13.20
C LEU A 21 1.76 -0.95 -12.35
N SER A 22 0.45 -0.74 -12.41
CA SER A 22 -0.30 0.19 -11.55
C SER A 22 -0.14 -0.11 -10.05
N ASN A 23 -0.19 -1.37 -9.63
CA ASN A 23 -0.04 -1.77 -8.22
C ASN A 23 1.38 -1.50 -7.73
N ILE A 24 2.38 -1.72 -8.59
CA ILE A 24 3.79 -1.42 -8.29
C ILE A 24 3.97 0.09 -8.09
N VAL A 25 3.44 0.92 -9.01
CA VAL A 25 3.51 2.37 -8.89
C VAL A 25 2.84 2.87 -7.60
N ILE A 26 1.66 2.34 -7.27
CA ILE A 26 0.94 2.66 -6.03
C ILE A 26 1.77 2.30 -4.80
N ALA A 27 2.41 1.14 -4.79
CA ALA A 27 3.29 0.72 -3.70
C ALA A 27 4.52 1.62 -3.57
N VAL A 28 5.15 2.01 -4.67
CA VAL A 28 6.31 2.92 -4.68
C VAL A 28 5.94 4.29 -4.12
N VAL A 29 4.81 4.85 -4.55
CA VAL A 29 4.31 6.14 -4.04
C VAL A 29 4.01 6.07 -2.54
N ALA A 30 3.39 4.97 -2.09
CA ALA A 30 3.13 4.74 -0.67
C ALA A 30 4.43 4.68 0.17
N ILE A 31 5.45 3.98 -0.32
CA ILE A 31 6.76 3.90 0.36
C ILE A 31 7.42 5.28 0.43
N ALA A 32 7.42 6.03 -0.67
CA ALA A 32 7.98 7.39 -0.69
C ALA A 32 7.27 8.31 0.32
N LEU A 33 5.94 8.24 0.39
CA LEU A 33 5.15 9.01 1.34
C LEU A 33 5.42 8.60 2.80
N PHE A 34 5.64 7.32 3.04
CA PHE A 34 6.01 6.81 4.36
C PHE A 34 7.38 7.35 4.80
N ILE A 35 8.39 7.28 3.93
CA ILE A 35 9.73 7.83 4.19
C ILE A 35 9.64 9.33 4.47
N PHE A 36 8.84 10.07 3.71
CA PHE A 36 8.58 11.48 3.95
C PHE A 36 7.98 11.72 5.35
N GLY A 37 7.00 10.91 5.77
CA GLY A 37 6.42 11.01 7.12
C GLY A 37 7.46 10.78 8.23
N ILE A 38 8.34 9.78 8.07
CA ILE A 38 9.45 9.54 9.00
C ILE A 38 10.43 10.72 9.02
N PHE A 39 10.75 11.28 7.85
CA PHE A 39 11.61 12.46 7.74
C PHE A 39 11.01 13.68 8.45
N CYS A 40 9.70 13.90 8.34
CA CYS A 40 9.00 14.94 9.09
C CYS A 40 9.15 14.80 10.60
N PHE A 41 9.19 13.59 11.16
CA PHE A 41 9.46 13.41 12.59
C PHE A 41 10.85 13.87 13.00
N GLY A 42 11.86 13.62 12.17
CA GLY A 42 13.22 14.14 12.39
C GLY A 42 13.28 15.67 12.26
N LEU A 43 12.65 16.22 11.22
CA LEU A 43 12.55 17.67 11.02
C LEU A 43 11.79 18.37 12.14
N ALA A 44 10.84 17.70 12.80
CA ALA A 44 10.12 18.27 13.92
C ALA A 44 11.06 18.71 15.05
N PHE A 45 12.26 18.15 15.20
CA PHE A 45 13.22 18.61 16.20
C PHE A 45 14.09 19.81 15.77
N GLN A 46 14.03 20.18 14.49
CA GLN A 46 14.89 21.21 13.89
C GLN A 46 14.11 22.48 13.52
N VAL A 47 12.79 22.40 13.39
CA VAL A 47 11.93 23.54 13.06
C VAL A 47 11.62 24.41 14.28
N PRO A 48 11.31 25.71 14.10
CA PRO A 48 10.90 26.61 15.18
C PRO A 48 9.70 26.09 15.97
N GLU A 49 9.60 26.45 17.25
CA GLU A 49 8.56 25.97 18.20
C GLU A 49 7.13 26.06 17.63
N ALA A 50 6.83 27.15 16.90
CA ALA A 50 5.53 27.38 16.27
C ALA A 50 5.14 26.31 15.22
N TRP A 51 6.11 25.72 14.53
CA TRP A 51 5.89 24.72 13.49
C TRP A 51 6.11 23.29 13.99
N ARG A 52 6.68 23.13 15.19
CA ARG A 52 7.08 21.83 15.75
C ARG A 52 5.94 20.82 15.79
N MET A 53 4.81 21.24 16.35
CA MET A 53 3.61 20.39 16.43
C MET A 53 3.05 20.08 15.04
N LEU A 54 2.95 21.09 14.17
CA LEU A 54 2.42 20.91 12.82
C LEU A 54 3.27 19.94 11.99
N THR A 55 4.59 20.03 12.06
CA THR A 55 5.50 19.12 11.35
C THR A 55 5.40 17.70 11.91
N PHE A 56 5.27 17.56 13.24
CA PHE A 56 5.09 16.25 13.88
C PHE A 56 3.75 15.60 13.49
N PHE A 57 2.64 16.31 13.65
CA PHE A 57 1.31 15.82 13.24
C PHE A 57 1.23 15.60 11.72
N GLY A 58 1.90 16.45 10.92
CA GLY A 58 2.03 16.26 9.49
C GLY A 58 2.70 14.93 9.13
N GLY A 59 3.75 14.55 9.87
CA GLY A 59 4.38 13.23 9.74
C GLY A 59 3.43 12.08 10.07
N ILE A 60 2.61 12.21 11.12
CA ILE A 60 1.60 11.19 11.49
C ILE A 60 0.59 11.00 10.36
N ILE A 61 0.07 12.10 9.82
CA ILE A 61 -0.91 12.08 8.73
C ILE A 61 -0.28 11.47 7.47
N ALA A 62 0.94 11.87 7.11
CA ALA A 62 1.66 11.33 5.96
C ALA A 62 1.87 9.81 6.08
N CYS A 63 2.33 9.32 7.24
CA CYS A 63 2.46 7.88 7.50
C CYS A 63 1.12 7.14 7.44
N THR A 64 0.06 7.74 7.98
CA THR A 64 -1.29 7.16 7.95
C THR A 64 -1.80 7.00 6.52
N VAL A 65 -1.67 8.05 5.70
CA VAL A 65 -2.06 8.02 4.28
C VAL A 65 -1.20 7.03 3.50
N ALA A 66 0.10 6.96 3.79
CA ALA A 66 1.02 6.03 3.14
C ALA A 66 0.60 4.58 3.33
N LEU A 67 0.16 4.19 4.53
CA LEU A 67 -0.35 2.84 4.81
C LEU A 67 -1.76 2.62 4.22
N PHE A 68 -2.59 3.65 4.20
CA PHE A 68 -3.96 3.58 3.68
C PHE A 68 -4.03 3.32 2.17
N ILE A 69 -3.12 3.91 1.38
CA ILE A 69 -3.07 3.77 -0.08
C ILE A 69 -3.02 2.28 -0.53
N PRO A 70 -2.02 1.47 -0.16
CA PRO A 70 -1.95 0.09 -0.62
C PRO A 70 -3.12 -0.75 -0.10
N MET A 71 -3.58 -0.52 1.14
CA MET A 71 -4.72 -1.26 1.71
C MET A 71 -6.02 -1.04 0.93
N THR A 72 -6.27 0.17 0.44
CA THR A 72 -7.49 0.50 -0.31
C THR A 72 -7.41 0.15 -1.79
N PHE A 73 -6.27 0.38 -2.44
CA PHE A 73 -6.17 0.25 -3.89
C PHE A 73 -5.73 -1.14 -4.36
N VAL A 74 -4.87 -1.84 -3.61
CA VAL A 74 -4.40 -3.18 -4.01
C VAL A 74 -5.49 -4.23 -3.79
N GLY A 75 -6.37 -4.06 -2.80
CA GLY A 75 -7.46 -5.00 -2.49
C GLY A 75 -8.66 -4.99 -3.46
N ARG A 76 -8.83 -3.94 -4.27
CA ARG A 76 -10.00 -3.80 -5.17
C ARG A 76 -9.78 -4.39 -6.58
N SER A 77 -8.56 -4.82 -6.90
CA SER A 77 -8.20 -5.37 -8.22
C SER A 77 -8.94 -6.67 -8.58
N ASN A 78 -9.55 -7.36 -7.59
CA ASN A 78 -10.13 -8.70 -7.72
C ASN A 78 -11.68 -8.76 -7.81
N ARG A 79 -12.37 -7.65 -8.11
CA ARG A 79 -13.83 -7.67 -8.29
C ARG A 79 -14.22 -7.35 -9.74
N SER A 80 -14.08 -8.35 -10.61
CA SER A 80 -14.74 -8.35 -11.92
C SER A 80 -16.24 -8.61 -11.71
N TRP A 81 -17.08 -7.65 -12.09
CA TRP A 81 -18.46 -7.92 -12.49
C TRP A 81 -18.47 -8.40 -13.94
#